data_AF-A0A4U9YPD4-F1
#
_entry.id   AF-A0A4U9YPD4-F1
#
_cell.length_a   1.000
_cell.length_b   1.000
_cell.length_c   1.000
_cell.angle_alpha   90.00
_cell.angle_beta   90.00
_cell.angle_gamma   90.00
#
_symmetry.space_group_name_H-M   'P 1'
#
loop_
_entity.id
_entity.type
_entity.pdbx_description
1 polymer ?
#
loop_
_entity_poly.entity_id
_entity_poly.type
_entity_poly.pdbx_seq_one_letter_code
_entity_poly.pdbx_strand_id
1 'polypeptide(L)'
;MPFFLVSFTLNDLFHLLGIHKLKTDYRASTWIEAVTSDKFLLEHYKKHQNYFDIIPRIQNYEFLYEIFYAAKLKVCILEKDLSRNTMKLSVVFYKYDKKKTVVIGLKKDKKRGYFIPATLHVNRNNPYKKYGQTVVTAISWI
;
A
#
# COMPACT_ATOMS: atom_id res chain seq x y z
N MET A 1 -11.11 10.64 -21.40
CA MET A 1 -9.94 10.72 -20.50
C MET A 1 -9.55 9.29 -20.11
N PRO A 2 -8.26 8.95 -20.02
CA PRO A 2 -7.85 7.62 -19.57
C PRO A 2 -8.27 7.40 -18.11
N PHE A 3 -8.78 6.22 -17.81
CA PHE A 3 -9.08 5.76 -16.45
C PHE A 3 -8.43 4.41 -16.22
N PHE A 4 -8.32 4.00 -14.95
CA PHE A 4 -7.92 2.65 -14.59
C PHE A 4 -8.75 2.14 -13.41
N LEU A 5 -8.99 0.83 -13.39
CA LEU A 5 -9.72 0.17 -12.32
C LEU A 5 -8.74 -0.30 -11.24
N VAL A 6 -9.08 -0.10 -9.97
CA VAL A 6 -8.32 -0.63 -8.83
C VAL A 6 -9.18 -1.67 -8.14
N SER A 7 -8.66 -2.89 -8.01
CA SER A 7 -9.30 -3.98 -7.29
C SER A 7 -8.64 -4.14 -5.93
N PHE A 8 -9.46 -4.21 -4.89
CA PHE A 8 -9.02 -4.50 -3.52
C PHE A 8 -9.50 -5.89 -3.13
N THR A 9 -8.61 -6.68 -2.54
CA THR A 9 -8.98 -7.94 -1.89
C THR A 9 -8.45 -7.96 -0.47
N LEU A 10 -9.15 -8.62 0.45
CA LEU A 10 -8.70 -8.75 1.84
C LEU A 10 -7.31 -9.41 1.94
N ASN A 11 -7.01 -10.32 1.01
CA ASN A 11 -5.71 -11.00 0.94
C ASN A 11 -4.55 -10.02 0.68
N ASP A 12 -4.79 -8.88 0.04
CA ASP A 12 -3.76 -7.87 -0.21
C ASP A 12 -3.26 -7.24 1.11
N LEU A 13 -4.12 -7.17 2.14
CA LEU A 13 -3.78 -6.58 3.44
C LEU A 13 -2.58 -7.26 4.09
N PHE A 14 -2.48 -8.59 4.00
CA PHE A 14 -1.37 -9.36 4.55
C PHE A 14 -0.01 -8.89 4.01
N HIS A 15 0.05 -8.54 2.72
CA HIS A 15 1.26 -8.04 2.08
C HIS A 15 1.47 -6.54 2.31
N LEU A 16 0.40 -5.75 2.21
CA LEU A 16 0.44 -4.29 2.42
C LEU A 16 0.93 -3.96 3.84
N LEU A 17 0.33 -4.58 4.85
CA LEU A 17 0.67 -4.38 6.26
C LEU A 17 2.02 -5.02 6.62
N GLY A 18 2.61 -5.80 5.72
CA GLY A 18 3.93 -6.41 5.90
C GLY A 18 3.94 -7.64 6.79
N ILE A 19 2.78 -8.23 7.10
CA ILE A 19 2.65 -9.38 8.00
C ILE A 19 3.47 -10.58 7.52
N HIS A 20 3.54 -10.81 6.20
CA HIS A 20 4.41 -11.84 5.60
C HIS A 20 5.89 -11.74 6.05
N LYS A 21 6.37 -10.56 6.47
CA LYS A 21 7.75 -10.37 6.94
C LYS A 21 8.01 -10.94 8.33
N LEU A 22 6.96 -11.20 9.11
CA LEU A 22 7.08 -11.84 10.44
C LEU A 22 7.30 -13.35 10.36
N LYS A 23 7.24 -13.94 9.14
CA LYS A 23 7.44 -15.38 8.89
C LYS A 23 6.57 -16.26 9.80
N THR A 24 5.30 -15.88 9.94
CA THR A 24 4.30 -16.62 10.71
C THR A 24 3.81 -17.85 9.94
N ASP A 25 3.12 -18.77 10.61
CA ASP A 25 2.47 -19.90 9.94
C ASP A 25 1.22 -19.51 9.13
N TYR A 26 0.74 -18.28 9.28
CA TYR A 26 -0.40 -17.75 8.53
C TYR A 26 -0.04 -17.36 7.09
N ARG A 27 -1.01 -17.56 6.19
CA ARG A 27 -0.97 -17.12 4.80
C ARG A 27 -1.92 -15.94 4.61
N ALA A 28 -1.80 -15.22 3.49
CA ALA A 28 -2.72 -14.14 3.15
C ALA A 28 -4.20 -14.55 3.23
N SER A 29 -4.51 -15.79 2.82
CA SER A 29 -5.86 -16.35 2.82
C SER A 29 -6.39 -16.78 4.19
N THR A 30 -5.52 -17.01 5.19
CA THR A 30 -5.93 -17.51 6.52
C THR A 30 -5.70 -16.49 7.63
N TRP A 31 -4.89 -15.46 7.38
CA TRP A 31 -4.51 -14.48 8.38
C TRP A 31 -5.69 -13.64 8.87
N ILE A 32 -6.61 -13.24 7.97
CA ILE A 32 -7.78 -12.44 8.35
C ILE A 32 -8.66 -13.21 9.34
N GLU A 33 -8.94 -14.48 9.06
CA GLU A 33 -9.72 -15.33 9.97
C GLU A 33 -9.03 -15.48 11.33
N ALA A 34 -7.70 -15.61 11.34
CA ALA A 34 -6.94 -15.70 12.57
C ALA A 34 -6.98 -14.40 13.39
N VAL A 35 -6.99 -13.24 12.73
CA VAL A 35 -7.18 -11.94 13.41
C VAL A 35 -8.59 -11.85 14.01
N THR A 36 -9.62 -12.17 13.23
CA THR A 36 -11.03 -12.07 13.69
C THR A 36 -11.41 -13.10 14.74
N SER A 37 -10.62 -14.16 14.89
CA SER A 37 -10.83 -15.22 15.88
C SER A 37 -9.84 -15.12 17.06
N ASP A 38 -9.12 -14.00 17.19
CA ASP A 38 -8.10 -13.76 18.23
C ASP A 38 -6.95 -14.78 18.27
N LYS A 39 -6.77 -15.58 17.21
CA LYS A 39 -5.66 -16.56 17.06
C LYS A 39 -4.36 -15.89 16.60
N PHE A 40 -4.43 -14.68 16.04
CA PHE A 40 -3.29 -13.86 15.69
C PHE A 40 -3.27 -12.59 16.55
N LEU A 41 -2.26 -12.48 17.42
CA LEU A 41 -1.97 -11.26 18.17
C LEU A 41 -0.60 -10.72 17.74
N LEU A 42 -0.58 -9.49 17.22
CA LEU A 42 0.63 -8.86 16.70
C LEU A 42 1.73 -8.76 17.77
N GLU A 43 1.35 -8.50 19.01
CA GLU A 43 2.27 -8.36 20.16
C GLU A 43 3.12 -9.61 20.43
N HIS A 44 2.65 -10.81 20.07
CA HIS A 44 3.43 -12.04 20.20
C HIS A 44 4.71 -12.01 19.35
N TYR A 45 4.76 -11.17 18.32
CA TYR A 45 5.89 -11.03 17.42
C TYR A 45 6.84 -9.87 17.78
N LYS A 46 6.67 -9.23 18.95
CA LYS A 46 7.48 -8.06 19.35
C LYS A 46 9.00 -8.30 19.34
N LYS A 47 9.44 -9.54 19.56
CA LYS A 47 10.86 -9.95 19.51
C LYS A 47 11.37 -10.24 18.09
N HIS A 48 10.50 -10.33 17.09
CA HIS A 48 10.89 -10.60 15.71
C HIS A 48 11.61 -9.38 15.11
N GLN A 49 12.72 -9.61 14.39
CA GLN A 49 13.55 -8.54 13.82
C GLN A 49 12.78 -7.54 12.96
N ASN A 50 11.78 -8.01 12.19
CA ASN A 50 10.97 -7.17 11.31
C ASN A 50 9.77 -6.51 12.01
N TYR A 51 9.58 -6.71 13.31
CA TYR A 51 8.41 -6.18 14.03
C TYR A 51 8.32 -4.65 13.89
N PHE A 52 9.40 -3.95 14.25
CA PHE A 52 9.41 -2.48 14.19
C PHE A 52 9.35 -1.92 12.77
N ASP A 53 9.69 -2.71 11.75
CA ASP A 53 9.60 -2.30 10.35
C ASP A 53 8.16 -2.33 9.80
N ILE A 54 7.31 -3.20 10.34
CA ILE A 54 5.92 -3.33 9.88
C ILE A 54 4.97 -2.39 10.62
N ILE A 55 5.29 -2.00 11.87
CA ILE A 55 4.44 -1.11 12.67
C ILE A 55 4.12 0.21 11.95
N PRO A 56 5.08 0.92 11.32
CA PRO A 56 4.77 2.11 10.54
C PRO A 56 3.79 1.85 9.39
N ARG A 57 3.82 0.66 8.77
CA ARG A 57 2.86 0.31 7.70
C ARG A 57 1.46 0.18 8.26
N ILE A 58 1.33 -0.55 9.37
CA ILE A 58 0.04 -0.74 10.05
C ILE A 58 -0.53 0.58 10.52
N GLN A 59 0.27 1.43 11.17
CA GLN A 59 -0.16 2.75 11.64
C GLN A 59 -0.58 3.71 10.52
N ASN A 60 -0.23 3.43 9.27
CA ASN A 60 -0.55 4.28 8.12
C ASN A 60 -1.50 3.61 7.12
N TYR A 61 -2.21 2.54 7.51
CA TYR A 61 -3.17 1.86 6.64
C TYR A 61 -4.31 2.77 6.19
N GLU A 62 -4.68 3.76 7.01
CA GLU A 62 -5.71 4.77 6.73
C GLU A 62 -5.42 5.58 5.45
N PHE A 63 -4.18 5.58 4.97
CA PHE A 63 -3.85 6.22 3.70
C PHE A 63 -4.59 5.61 2.50
N LEU A 64 -4.98 4.32 2.56
CA LEU A 64 -5.89 3.72 1.58
C LEU A 64 -7.25 4.44 1.55
N TYR A 65 -7.82 4.70 2.73
CA TYR A 65 -9.08 5.43 2.88
C TYR A 65 -8.96 6.86 2.35
N GLU A 66 -7.88 7.56 2.69
CA GLU A 66 -7.63 8.93 2.22
C GLU A 66 -7.59 9.03 0.68
N ILE A 67 -6.96 8.06 0.01
CA ILE A 67 -6.88 8.04 -1.45
C ILE A 67 -8.21 7.62 -2.05
N PHE A 68 -8.67 6.40 -1.75
CA PHE A 68 -9.71 5.74 -2.56
C PHE A 68 -11.13 6.03 -2.08
N TYR A 69 -11.34 6.28 -0.79
CA TYR A 69 -12.69 6.51 -0.25
C TYR A 69 -12.99 7.99 -0.05
N ALA A 70 -12.10 8.71 0.64
CA ALA A 70 -12.27 10.13 0.93
C ALA A 70 -11.78 11.05 -0.21
N ALA A 71 -11.13 10.51 -1.25
CA ALA A 71 -10.60 11.25 -2.39
C ALA A 71 -9.78 12.51 -2.01
N LYS A 72 -9.06 12.46 -0.89
CA LYS A 72 -8.28 13.58 -0.35
C LYS A 72 -7.02 13.85 -1.17
N LEU A 73 -6.43 12.80 -1.75
CA LEU A 73 -5.22 12.92 -2.56
C LEU A 73 -5.57 13.02 -4.05
N LYS A 74 -5.22 14.17 -4.65
CA LYS A 74 -5.57 14.49 -6.06
C LYS A 74 -4.43 14.25 -7.05
N VAL A 75 -3.35 13.61 -6.63
CA VAL A 75 -2.17 13.40 -7.48
C VAL A 75 -1.63 11.98 -7.30
N CYS A 76 -1.11 11.44 -8.39
CA CYS A 76 -0.37 10.17 -8.41
C CYS A 76 0.85 10.30 -9.32
N ILE A 77 1.77 9.36 -9.22
CA ILE A 77 2.93 9.22 -10.11
C ILE A 77 2.68 7.99 -10.97
N LEU A 78 2.79 8.15 -12.28
CA LEU A 78 2.64 7.04 -13.23
C LEU A 78 3.99 6.36 -13.47
N GLU A 79 3.94 5.13 -13.98
CA GLU A 79 5.13 4.32 -14.29
C GLU A 79 6.19 5.08 -15.09
N LYS A 80 5.76 5.84 -16.12
CA LYS A 80 6.63 6.64 -16.98
C LYS A 80 7.40 7.74 -16.25
N ASP A 81 6.88 8.18 -15.10
CA ASP A 81 7.43 9.28 -14.30
C ASP A 81 8.30 8.75 -13.14
N LEU A 82 8.39 7.42 -12.96
CA LEU A 82 9.23 6.79 -11.94
C LEU A 82 10.67 6.62 -12.44
N SER A 83 11.59 7.46 -11.95
CA SER A 83 13.02 7.32 -12.28
C SER A 83 13.68 6.05 -11.69
N ARG A 84 13.15 5.51 -10.59
CA ARG A 84 13.56 4.22 -10.00
C ARG A 84 12.32 3.39 -9.66
N ASN A 85 12.19 2.21 -10.25
CA ASN A 85 11.01 1.36 -10.10
C ASN A 85 11.36 -0.13 -9.83
N THR A 86 12.15 -0.39 -8.79
CA THR A 86 12.60 -1.75 -8.44
C THR A 86 11.44 -2.70 -8.10
N MET A 87 10.34 -2.15 -7.59
CA MET A 87 9.14 -2.91 -7.26
C MET A 87 8.21 -3.17 -8.45
N LYS A 88 8.51 -2.63 -9.64
CA LYS A 88 7.67 -2.72 -10.85
C LYS A 88 6.23 -2.21 -10.60
N LEU A 89 6.12 -1.05 -9.98
CA LEU A 89 4.85 -0.36 -9.71
C LEU A 89 4.39 0.39 -10.96
N SER A 90 3.08 0.42 -11.19
CA SER A 90 2.50 1.14 -12.33
C SER A 90 1.89 2.48 -11.93
N VAL A 91 1.43 2.60 -10.69
CA VAL A 91 0.92 3.86 -10.11
C VAL A 91 1.42 3.97 -8.68
N VAL A 92 1.85 5.16 -8.27
CA VAL A 92 2.28 5.47 -6.91
C VAL A 92 1.50 6.65 -6.38
N PHE A 93 0.86 6.46 -5.23
CA PHE A 93 0.31 7.52 -4.40
C PHE A 93 1.24 7.74 -3.22
N TYR A 94 1.51 8.99 -2.87
CA TYR A 94 2.30 9.29 -1.69
C TYR A 94 1.83 10.57 -1.00
N LYS A 95 2.04 10.63 0.31
CA LYS A 95 1.95 11.86 1.10
C LYS A 95 3.23 12.04 1.89
N TYR A 96 3.61 13.29 2.10
CA TYR A 96 4.74 13.65 2.96
C TYR A 96 4.22 14.46 4.15
N ASP A 97 4.26 13.88 5.34
CA ASP A 97 3.83 14.52 6.59
C ASP A 97 4.79 14.15 7.73
N LYS A 98 4.99 15.06 8.69
CA LYS A 98 5.83 14.86 9.89
C LYS A 98 7.20 14.24 9.58
N LYS A 99 7.85 14.70 8.51
CA LYS A 99 9.15 14.19 8.01
C LYS A 99 9.13 12.70 7.64
N LYS A 100 7.96 12.18 7.22
CA LYS A 100 7.77 10.82 6.74
C LYS A 100 7.01 10.84 5.43
N THR A 101 7.43 10.01 4.49
CA THR A 101 6.68 9.73 3.27
C THR A 101 5.95 8.42 3.42
N VAL A 102 4.63 8.45 3.35
CA VAL A 102 3.78 7.26 3.28
C VAL A 102 3.45 7.03 1.81
N VAL A 103 3.57 5.79 1.36
CA VAL A 103 3.49 5.45 -0.06
C VAL A 103 2.62 4.23 -0.25
N ILE A 104 1.67 4.33 -1.18
CA ILE A 104 0.92 3.20 -1.72
C ILE A 104 1.30 3.01 -3.17
N GLY A 105 1.82 1.82 -3.48
CA GLY A 105 2.15 1.42 -4.85
C GLY A 105 1.15 0.42 -5.38
N LEU A 106 0.66 0.65 -6.59
CA LEU A 106 -0.20 -0.26 -7.32
C LEU A 106 0.59 -0.98 -8.43
N LYS A 107 0.22 -2.22 -8.71
CA LYS A 107 0.69 -2.98 -9.88
C LYS A 107 -0.46 -3.22 -10.84
N LYS A 108 -0.21 -3.12 -12.13
CA LYS A 108 -1.16 -3.59 -13.14
C LYS A 108 -1.15 -5.12 -13.19
N ASP A 109 -2.30 -5.74 -12.97
CA ASP A 109 -2.51 -7.14 -13.30
C ASP A 109 -2.61 -7.27 -14.82
N LYS A 110 -1.58 -7.88 -15.44
CA LYS A 110 -1.51 -8.01 -16.90
C LYS A 110 -2.61 -8.91 -17.49
N LYS A 111 -3.14 -9.86 -16.70
CA LYS A 111 -4.16 -10.80 -17.16
C LYS A 111 -5.54 -10.20 -17.05
N ARG A 112 -5.83 -9.50 -15.95
CA ARG A 112 -7.17 -9.01 -15.62
C ARG A 112 -7.41 -7.55 -16.01
N GLY A 113 -6.34 -6.80 -16.30
CA GLY A 113 -6.43 -5.43 -16.80
C GLY A 113 -6.65 -4.35 -15.72
N TYR A 114 -6.95 -4.74 -14.49
CA TYR A 114 -7.06 -3.83 -13.35
C TYR A 114 -5.75 -3.70 -12.56
N PHE A 115 -5.72 -2.78 -11.60
CA PHE A 115 -4.60 -2.50 -10.73
C PHE A 115 -4.86 -3.05 -9.34
N ILE A 116 -3.83 -3.54 -8.67
CA ILE A 116 -3.91 -4.05 -7.29
C ILE A 116 -2.92 -3.32 -6.39
N PRO A 117 -3.28 -3.05 -5.13
CA PRO A 117 -2.33 -2.62 -4.12
C PRO A 117 -1.21 -3.65 -3.94
N ALA A 118 0.03 -3.22 -4.08
CA ALA A 118 1.19 -4.10 -4.01
C ALA A 118 2.13 -3.76 -2.85
N THR A 119 2.10 -2.53 -2.36
CA THR A 119 2.97 -2.11 -1.26
C THR A 119 2.39 -0.92 -0.52
N LEU A 120 2.52 -0.96 0.81
CA LEU A 120 2.44 0.20 1.70
C LEU A 120 3.79 0.31 2.41
N HIS A 121 4.46 1.46 2.31
CA HIS A 121 5.74 1.66 2.99
C HIS A 121 5.90 3.10 3.49
N VAL A 122 6.77 3.26 4.48
CA VAL A 122 7.04 4.53 5.13
C VAL A 122 8.54 4.81 5.07
N ASN A 123 8.93 5.96 4.52
CA ASN A 123 10.32 6.43 4.44
C ASN A 123 10.50 7.70 5.28
N ARG A 124 11.73 7.96 5.74
CA ARG A 124 12.08 9.19 6.51
C ARG A 124 12.41 10.40 5.63
N ASN A 125 12.45 10.22 4.31
CA ASN A 125 12.72 11.27 3.33
C ASN A 125 11.56 11.38 2.34
N ASN A 126 11.59 12.39 1.46
CA ASN A 126 10.62 12.56 0.38
C ASN A 126 11.28 12.29 -0.99
N PRO A 127 11.45 11.02 -1.39
CA PRO A 127 12.13 10.67 -2.62
C PRO A 127 11.31 11.06 -3.86
N TYR A 128 10.00 11.27 -3.71
CA TYR A 128 9.07 11.54 -4.81
C TYR A 128 8.87 13.03 -5.10
N LYS A 129 9.45 13.95 -4.30
CA LYS A 129 9.26 15.40 -4.43
C LYS A 129 9.53 15.96 -5.84
N LYS A 130 10.44 15.33 -6.60
CA LYS A 130 10.86 15.77 -7.94
C LYS A 130 10.22 15.00 -9.09
N TYR A 131 9.35 14.03 -8.81
CA TYR A 131 8.79 13.16 -9.83
C TYR A 131 7.62 13.87 -10.53
N GLY A 132 7.41 13.58 -11.81
CA GLY A 132 6.23 14.05 -12.53
C GLY A 132 4.96 13.53 -11.87
N GLN A 133 3.98 14.42 -11.65
CA GLN A 133 2.72 14.09 -11.01
C GLN A 133 1.57 14.24 -12.01
N THR A 134 0.68 13.26 -12.00
CA THR A 134 -0.57 13.25 -12.76
C THR A 134 -1.72 13.57 -11.82
N VAL A 135 -2.55 14.54 -12.20
CA VAL A 135 -3.76 14.93 -11.47
C VAL A 135 -4.83 13.85 -11.63
N VAL A 136 -5.40 13.43 -10.50
CA VAL A 136 -6.58 12.56 -10.42
C VAL A 136 -7.80 13.45 -10.32
N THR A 137 -8.66 13.42 -11.33
CA THR A 137 -9.84 14.29 -11.43
C THR A 137 -11.04 13.73 -10.68
N ALA A 138 -11.17 12.41 -10.62
CA ALA A 138 -12.26 11.72 -9.94
C ALA A 138 -11.84 10.31 -9.51
N ILE A 139 -12.48 9.82 -8.44
CA ILE A 139 -12.43 8.42 -8.00
C ILE A 139 -13.87 8.01 -7.74
N SER A 140 -14.26 6.84 -8.23
CA SER A 140 -15.62 6.30 -8.11
C SER A 140 -15.56 4.85 -7.71
N TRP A 141 -16.44 4.44 -6.80
CA TRP A 141 -16.63 3.06 -6.40
C TRP A 141 -17.69 2.44 -7.31
N ILE A 142 -17.41 1.23 -7.79
CA ILE A 142 -18.26 0.44 -8.70
C ILE A 142 -18.72 -0.80 -7.94
#